data_AF-A0A5S9ITS5-F1
#
_entry.id   AF-A0A5S9ITS5-F1
#
_cell.length_a   1.000
_cell.length_b   1.000
_cell.length_c   1.000
_cell.angle_alpha   90.00
_cell.angle_beta   90.00
_cell.angle_gamma   90.00
#
_symmetry.space_group_name_H-M   'P 1'
#
loop_
_entity.id
_entity.type
_entity.pdbx_description
1 polymer ?
#
loop_
_entity_poly.entity_id
_entity_poly.type
_entity_poly.pdbx_seq_one_letter_code
_entity_poly.pdbx_strand_id
1 'polypeptide(L)'
;MDWEEIREECIRTGEFITVQKADVQKLPDFFEETHMGLSKGELRQFRDNRATQSLHIHEFPDHYVVHVDLFNPKFHPVAHGILDTPGIALTLVGGAVSLYFITKAIKKYDLVPMKYEHDDQL
;
A
#
# COMPACT_ATOMS: atom_id res chain seq x y z
N MET A 1 -27.01 1.57 -8.31
CA MET A 1 -25.72 1.00 -7.87
C MET A 1 -25.73 0.91 -6.36
N ASP A 2 -25.56 -0.29 -5.81
CA ASP A 2 -25.36 -0.49 -4.38
C ASP A 2 -23.85 -0.55 -4.08
N TRP A 3 -23.33 0.44 -3.38
CA TRP A 3 -21.90 0.52 -3.09
C TRP A 3 -21.47 -0.43 -1.96
N GLU A 4 -22.39 -0.87 -1.11
CA GLU A 4 -22.05 -1.86 -0.08
C GLU A 4 -21.92 -3.25 -0.68
N GLU A 5 -22.78 -3.60 -1.66
CA GLU A 5 -22.63 -4.83 -2.45
C GLU A 5 -21.28 -4.88 -3.17
N ILE A 6 -20.86 -3.76 -3.80
CA ILE A 6 -19.53 -3.64 -4.42
C ILE A 6 -18.42 -3.83 -3.39
N ARG A 7 -18.58 -3.30 -2.17
CA ARG A 7 -17.60 -3.49 -1.09
C ARG A 7 -17.49 -4.95 -0.69
N GLU A 8 -18.63 -5.59 -0.43
CA GLU A 8 -18.68 -7.00 -0.03
C GLU A 8 -18.04 -7.88 -1.11
N GLU A 9 -18.30 -7.61 -2.38
CA GLU A 9 -17.69 -8.33 -3.50
C GLU A 9 -16.18 -8.11 -3.58
N CYS A 10 -15.70 -6.87 -3.43
CA CYS A 10 -14.26 -6.56 -3.34
C CYS A 10 -13.60 -7.30 -2.16
N ILE A 11 -14.24 -7.34 -0.99
CA ILE A 11 -13.73 -8.05 0.19
C ILE A 11 -13.69 -9.56 -0.06
N ARG A 12 -14.75 -10.11 -0.67
CA ARG A 12 -14.91 -11.54 -0.92
C ARG A 12 -13.89 -12.06 -1.93
N THR A 13 -13.63 -11.29 -2.99
CA THR A 13 -12.76 -11.71 -4.10
C THR A 13 -11.32 -11.24 -3.92
N GLY A 14 -11.11 -10.11 -3.24
CA GLY A 14 -9.84 -9.37 -3.24
C GLY A 14 -9.54 -8.71 -4.58
N GLU A 15 -10.50 -8.68 -5.52
CA GLU A 15 -10.32 -8.15 -6.86
C GLU A 15 -10.78 -6.69 -6.97
N PHE A 16 -10.30 -6.05 -8.04
CA PHE A 16 -10.67 -4.70 -8.40
C PHE A 16 -11.88 -4.78 -9.31
N ILE A 17 -12.97 -4.09 -8.95
CA ILE A 17 -14.21 -4.11 -9.70
C ILE A 17 -14.26 -2.90 -10.62
N THR A 18 -14.55 -3.13 -11.89
CA THR A 18 -14.80 -2.07 -12.86
C THR A 18 -16.29 -1.76 -12.92
N VAL A 19 -16.65 -0.49 -12.74
CA VAL A 19 -18.03 0.00 -12.78
C VAL A 19 -18.15 1.03 -13.90
N GLN A 20 -19.05 0.82 -14.87
CA GLN A 20 -19.22 1.76 -15.97
C GLN A 20 -19.89 3.04 -15.46
N LYS A 21 -19.43 4.21 -15.92
CA LYS A 21 -20.05 5.49 -15.53
C LYS A 21 -21.51 5.59 -15.96
N ALA A 22 -21.88 4.92 -17.06
CA ALA A 22 -23.26 4.84 -17.53
C ALA A 22 -24.21 4.22 -16.49
N ASP A 23 -23.72 3.34 -15.61
CA ASP A 23 -24.50 2.66 -14.58
C ASP A 23 -24.56 3.44 -13.26
N VAL A 24 -23.82 4.55 -13.16
CA VAL A 24 -23.69 5.39 -11.97
C VAL A 24 -24.28 6.76 -12.26
N GLN A 25 -25.48 7.01 -11.75
CA GLN A 25 -26.13 8.32 -11.90
C GLN A 25 -25.32 9.44 -11.22
N LYS A 26 -24.83 9.18 -10.00
CA LYS A 26 -23.99 10.09 -9.21
C LYS A 26 -23.21 9.29 -8.16
N LEU A 27 -21.96 9.67 -7.89
CA LEU A 27 -21.24 9.18 -6.72
C LEU A 27 -21.94 9.68 -5.43
N PRO A 28 -22.15 8.81 -4.43
CA PRO A 28 -22.69 9.22 -3.14
C PRO A 28 -21.86 10.31 -2.46
N ASP A 29 -22.51 11.21 -1.74
CA ASP A 29 -21.86 12.37 -1.10
C ASP A 29 -20.93 11.99 0.06
N PHE A 30 -20.94 10.74 0.52
CA PHE A 30 -20.02 10.24 1.53
C PHE A 30 -18.63 9.89 0.99
N PHE A 31 -18.46 9.91 -0.33
CA PHE A 31 -17.15 9.78 -0.96
C PHE A 31 -16.46 11.15 -1.01
N GLU A 32 -15.27 11.21 -0.41
CA GLU A 32 -14.41 12.39 -0.40
C GLU A 32 -13.31 12.21 -1.47
N GLU A 33 -13.04 13.24 -2.26
CA GLU A 33 -11.89 13.25 -3.16
C GLU A 33 -10.59 13.21 -2.34
N THR A 34 -9.63 12.40 -2.78
CA THR A 34 -8.35 12.19 -2.09
C THR A 34 -7.19 12.23 -3.07
N HIS A 35 -6.03 12.65 -2.57
CA HIS A 35 -4.74 12.55 -3.26
C HIS A 35 -3.81 11.51 -2.63
N MET A 36 -4.32 10.71 -1.69
CA MET A 36 -3.57 9.66 -1.01
C MET A 36 -3.63 8.35 -1.81
N GLY A 37 -2.64 8.17 -2.68
CA GLY A 37 -2.50 6.97 -3.50
C GLY A 37 -1.50 7.21 -4.62
N LEU A 38 -0.99 6.14 -5.23
CA LEU A 38 -0.23 6.27 -6.47
C LEU A 38 -1.21 6.47 -7.62
N SER A 39 -1.03 7.56 -8.37
CA SER A 39 -1.80 7.76 -9.59
C SER A 39 -1.41 6.73 -10.65
N LYS A 40 -2.43 6.13 -11.26
CA LYS A 40 -2.33 5.13 -12.33
C LYS A 40 -2.97 5.64 -13.63
N GLY A 41 -3.05 6.96 -13.79
CA GLY A 41 -3.65 7.62 -14.95
C GLY A 41 -5.15 7.91 -14.80
N GLU A 42 -5.70 7.74 -13.61
CA GLU A 42 -7.06 8.21 -13.31
C GLU A 42 -7.15 9.74 -13.28
N LEU A 43 -8.35 10.26 -13.53
CA LEU A 43 -8.67 11.68 -13.48
C LEU A 43 -8.75 12.20 -12.04
N ARG A 44 -9.38 11.42 -11.15
CA ARG A 44 -9.60 11.70 -9.73
C ARG A 44 -9.66 10.41 -8.94
N GLN A 45 -9.47 10.51 -7.62
CA GLN A 45 -9.59 9.40 -6.69
C GLN A 45 -10.54 9.77 -5.56
N PHE A 46 -11.37 8.82 -5.11
CA PHE A 46 -12.33 9.05 -4.03
C PHE A 46 -12.26 7.94 -2.99
N ARG A 47 -12.47 8.29 -1.72
CA ARG A 47 -12.58 7.34 -0.62
C ARG A 47 -13.79 7.61 0.24
N ASP A 48 -14.36 6.56 0.79
CA ASP A 48 -15.26 6.74 1.91
C ASP A 48 -14.49 7.02 3.21
N ASN A 49 -15.20 7.47 4.24
CA ASN A 49 -14.58 7.87 5.50
C ASN A 49 -14.49 6.71 6.52
N ARG A 50 -14.51 5.44 6.08
CA ARG A 50 -14.33 4.29 6.98
C ARG A 50 -12.86 4.13 7.35
N ALA A 51 -12.57 3.81 8.61
CA ALA A 51 -11.20 3.60 9.09
C ALA A 51 -10.57 2.31 8.54
N THR A 52 -11.37 1.26 8.39
CA THR A 52 -10.98 -0.03 7.82
C THR A 52 -11.96 -0.44 6.74
N GLN A 53 -11.54 -1.34 5.86
CA GLN A 53 -12.33 -1.80 4.72
C GLN A 53 -12.91 -0.62 3.92
N SER A 54 -12.08 0.40 3.68
CA SER A 54 -12.48 1.63 3.02
C SER A 54 -12.59 1.42 1.52
N LEU A 55 -13.67 1.87 0.91
CA LEU A 55 -13.82 1.83 -0.54
C LEU A 55 -12.97 2.93 -1.15
N HIS A 56 -12.16 2.56 -2.13
CA HIS A 56 -11.32 3.47 -2.88
C HIS A 56 -11.61 3.35 -4.37
N ILE A 57 -11.97 4.48 -4.96
CA ILE A 57 -12.45 4.60 -6.33
C ILE A 57 -11.44 5.42 -7.12
N HIS A 58 -10.97 4.86 -8.23
CA HIS A 58 -10.24 5.57 -9.27
C HIS A 58 -11.21 5.92 -10.40
N GLU A 59 -11.29 7.19 -10.78
CA GLU A 59 -12.15 7.66 -11.86
C GLU A 59 -11.40 7.76 -13.19
N PHE A 60 -11.84 7.01 -14.19
CA PHE A 60 -11.37 7.11 -15.58
C PHE A 60 -12.42 7.82 -16.45
N PRO A 61 -12.14 8.14 -17.72
CA PRO A 61 -13.10 8.86 -18.57
C PRO A 61 -14.48 8.20 -18.67
N ASP A 62 -14.53 6.88 -18.81
CA ASP A 62 -15.74 6.08 -19.09
C ASP A 62 -16.14 5.11 -17.97
N HIS A 63 -15.25 4.84 -17.02
CA HIS A 63 -15.48 3.89 -15.93
C HIS A 63 -14.87 4.34 -14.60
N TYR A 64 -15.22 3.62 -13.55
CA TYR A 64 -14.56 3.63 -12.25
C TYR A 64 -13.87 2.30 -12.03
N VAL A 65 -12.72 2.32 -11.36
CA VAL A 65 -12.08 1.11 -10.80
C VAL A 65 -12.17 1.21 -9.28
N VAL A 66 -12.77 0.20 -8.67
CA VAL A 66 -13.12 0.19 -7.25
C VAL A 66 -12.40 -0.96 -6.56
N HIS A 67 -11.81 -0.69 -5.40
CA HIS A 67 -11.25 -1.71 -4.52
C HIS A 67 -11.49 -1.34 -3.06
N VAL A 68 -11.15 -2.26 -2.17
CA VAL A 68 -11.22 -2.05 -0.73
C VAL A 68 -9.82 -2.06 -0.15
N ASP A 69 -9.46 -0.99 0.55
CA ASP A 69 -8.26 -0.99 1.39
C ASP A 69 -8.60 -1.54 2.76
N LEU A 70 -7.77 -2.44 3.27
CA LEU A 70 -7.95 -2.96 4.61
C LEU A 70 -7.87 -1.83 5.64
N PHE A 71 -6.97 -0.87 5.42
CA PHE A 71 -6.75 0.29 6.27
C PHE A 71 -6.80 1.58 5.47
N ASN A 72 -7.67 2.52 5.85
CA ASN A 72 -7.70 3.82 5.21
C ASN A 72 -6.47 4.66 5.62
N PRO A 73 -5.68 5.20 4.67
CA PRO A 73 -4.47 5.95 4.97
C PRO A 73 -4.71 7.22 5.78
N LYS A 74 -5.92 7.80 5.73
CA LYS A 74 -6.31 8.96 6.55
C LYS A 74 -6.25 8.66 8.04
N PHE A 75 -6.53 7.41 8.44
CA PHE A 75 -6.59 6.98 9.84
C PHE A 75 -5.41 6.08 10.24
N HIS A 76 -4.93 5.25 9.30
CA HIS A 76 -3.93 4.20 9.56
C HIS A 76 -2.84 4.16 8.47
N PRO A 77 -2.06 5.24 8.26
CA PRO A 77 -1.12 5.37 7.14
C PRO A 77 -0.04 4.29 7.13
N VAL A 78 0.47 3.89 8.31
CA VAL A 78 1.50 2.85 8.43
C VAL A 78 0.94 1.46 8.10
N ALA A 79 -0.22 1.11 8.64
CA ALA A 79 -0.84 -0.19 8.40
C ALA A 79 -1.23 -0.33 6.91
N HIS A 80 -1.78 0.73 6.32
CA HIS A 80 -2.09 0.81 4.89
C HIS A 80 -0.85 0.53 4.03
N GLY A 81 0.26 1.25 4.27
CA GLY A 81 1.48 1.06 3.48
C GLY A 81 2.09 -0.34 3.57
N ILE A 82 1.93 -1.05 4.70
CA ILE A 82 2.51 -2.38 4.88
C ILE A 82 1.59 -3.49 4.36
N LEU A 83 0.29 -3.39 4.65
CA LEU A 83 -0.66 -4.49 4.45
C LEU A 83 -1.46 -4.35 3.15
N ASP A 84 -1.75 -3.13 2.69
CA ASP A 84 -2.49 -2.92 1.44
C ASP A 84 -1.57 -2.85 0.22
N THR A 85 -0.26 -2.69 0.42
CA THR A 85 0.74 -2.64 -0.67
C THR A 85 1.62 -3.90 -0.67
N PRO A 86 1.26 -4.97 -1.40
CA PRO A 86 2.00 -6.24 -1.37
C PRO A 86 3.50 -6.11 -1.69
N GLY A 87 3.88 -5.14 -2.53
CA GLY A 87 5.29 -4.89 -2.86
C GLY A 87 6.14 -4.38 -1.68
N ILE A 88 5.55 -3.63 -0.75
CA ILE A 88 6.26 -3.09 0.43
C ILE A 88 6.57 -4.21 1.41
N ALA A 89 5.59 -5.06 1.72
CA ALA A 89 5.80 -6.22 2.59
C ALA A 89 6.93 -7.13 2.08
N LEU A 90 6.91 -7.47 0.79
CA LEU A 90 7.95 -8.29 0.17
C LEU A 90 9.33 -7.63 0.24
N THR A 91 9.40 -6.32 0.00
CA THR A 91 10.66 -5.55 0.08
C THR A 91 11.22 -5.55 1.51
N LEU A 92 10.37 -5.34 2.51
CA LEU A 92 10.78 -5.34 3.92
C LEU A 92 11.32 -6.71 4.36
N VAL A 93 10.60 -7.78 4.03
CA VAL A 93 11.03 -9.16 4.36
C VAL A 93 12.34 -9.50 3.63
N GLY A 94 12.42 -9.23 2.32
CA GLY A 94 13.62 -9.48 1.53
C GLY A 94 14.83 -8.69 2.02
N GLY A 95 14.63 -7.42 2.40
CA GLY A 95 15.66 -6.57 2.97
C GLY A 95 16.18 -7.09 4.31
N ALA A 96 15.28 -7.49 5.22
CA ALA A 96 15.65 -8.05 6.52
C ALA A 96 16.44 -9.37 6.38
N VAL A 97 15.98 -10.27 5.50
CA VAL A 97 16.67 -11.54 5.21
C VAL A 97 18.06 -11.28 4.60
N SER A 98 18.15 -10.36 3.64
CA SER A 98 19.44 -9.98 3.01
C SER A 98 20.43 -9.42 4.03
N LEU A 99 19.97 -8.51 4.90
CA LEU A 99 20.79 -7.93 5.96
C LEU A 99 21.28 -9.00 6.95
N TYR A 100 20.43 -9.96 7.32
CA TYR A 100 20.82 -11.10 8.16
C TYR A 100 21.97 -11.91 7.54
N PHE A 101 21.89 -12.25 6.24
CA PHE A 101 22.94 -13.00 5.58
C PHE A 101 24.23 -12.20 5.36
N ILE A 102 24.14 -10.90 5.05
CA ILE A 102 25.31 -10.00 4.96
C ILE A 102 26.04 -9.94 6.29
N THR A 103 25.33 -9.70 7.39
CA THR A 103 25.94 -9.63 8.73
C THR A 103 26.58 -10.95 9.15
N LYS A 104 25.96 -12.09 8.80
CA LYS A 104 26.56 -13.42 9.01
C LYS A 104 27.82 -13.63 8.17
N ALA A 105 27.84 -13.18 6.92
CA ALA A 105 29.02 -13.27 6.05
C ALA A 105 30.17 -12.41 6.58
N ILE A 106 29.91 -11.15 6.96
CA ILE A 106 30.91 -10.26 7.57
C ILE A 106 31.56 -10.93 8.78
N LYS A 107 30.75 -11.50 9.69
CA LYS A 107 31.24 -12.22 10.88
C LYS A 107 32.01 -13.49 10.53
N LYS A 108 31.53 -14.28 9.56
CA LYS A 108 32.17 -15.56 9.17
C LYS A 108 33.53 -15.34 8.54
N TYR A 109 33.65 -14.34 7.68
CA TYR A 109 34.86 -14.07 6.92
C TYR A 109 35.74 -13.00 7.58
N ASP A 110 35.39 -12.59 8.81
CA ASP A 110 36.07 -11.55 9.59
C ASP A 110 36.43 -10.33 8.75
N LEU A 111 35.49 -9.90 7.90
CA LEU A 111 35.66 -8.74 7.02
C LEU A 111 35.59 -7.42 7.79
N VAL A 112 35.68 -7.47 9.12
CA VAL A 112 35.84 -6.30 9.97
C VAL A 112 37.21 -5.73 9.64
N PRO A 113 37.32 -4.49 9.12
CA PRO A 113 38.62 -3.90 8.88
C PRO A 113 39.40 -3.93 10.20
N MET A 114 40.62 -4.49 10.16
CA MET A 114 41.50 -4.60 11.31
C MET A 114 41.52 -3.26 12.05
N LYS A 115 41.30 -3.30 13.37
CA LYS A 115 41.53 -2.13 14.22
C LYS A 115 42.95 -1.65 13.94
N TYR A 116 43.10 -0.39 13.53
CA TYR A 116 44.39 0.29 13.63
C TYR A 116 44.69 0.42 15.13
N GLU A 117 45.57 -0.43 15.65
CA GLU A 117 46.22 -0.17 16.93
C GLU A 117 47.05 1.10 16.77
N HIS A 118 46.76 2.09 17.61
CA HIS A 118 47.66 3.22 17.80
C HIS A 118 48.83 2.67 18.62
N ASP A 119 50.00 2.58 18.01
CA ASP A 119 51.23 2.21 18.69
C ASP A 119 51.63 3.37 19.59
N ASP A 120 51.16 3.34 20.84
CA ASP A 120 51.61 4.25 21.89
C ASP A 120 53.04 3.82 22.30
N GLN A 121 54.03 4.18 21.48
CA GLN A 121 55.44 4.08 21.84
C GLN A 121 55.83 5.27 22.72
N LEU A 122 55.94 5.01 24.03
CA LEU A 122 56.66 5.82 25.01
C LEU A 122 58.11 5.34 25.14
#